data_AF-A0A536GN06-F1
#
_entry.id   AF-A0A536GN06-F1
#
_cell.length_a   1.000
_cell.length_b   1.000
_cell.length_c   1.000
_cell.angle_alpha   90.00
_cell.angle_beta   90.00
_cell.angle_gamma   90.00
#
_symmetry.space_group_name_H-M   'P 1'
#
loop_
_entity.id
_entity.type
_entity.pdbx_description
1 polymer ?
#
loop_
_entity_poly.entity_id
_entity_poly.type
_entity_poly.pdbx_seq_one_letter_code
_entity_poly.pdbx_strand_id
1 'polypeptide(L)' 'YAKDGNIVCHFQPAQKFKTRYATLGFSDKANLDEGTMWPNAFALTKLTADDEARIGALVKKAAS' A
#
# COMPACT_ATOMS: atom_id res chain seq x y z
N TYR A 1 -0.57 8.64 -1.79
CA TYR A 1 -1.32 9.56 -0.91
C TYR A 1 -0.35 10.14 0.11
N ALA A 2 -0.39 11.46 0.33
CA ALA A 2 0.46 12.13 1.31
C ALA A 2 -0.42 12.74 2.41
N LYS A 3 -0.16 12.38 3.67
CA LYS A 3 -0.77 12.99 4.86
C LYS A 3 0.31 13.87 5.49
N ASP A 4 0.05 15.16 5.66
CA ASP A 4 0.98 16.11 6.27
C ASP A 4 2.38 16.16 5.62
N GLY A 5 2.44 16.03 4.29
CA GLY A 5 3.70 15.99 3.53
C GLY A 5 4.42 14.63 3.54
N ASN A 6 3.93 13.67 4.31
CA ASN A 6 4.48 12.32 4.39
C ASN A 6 3.77 11.38 3.42
N ILE A 7 4.53 10.75 2.54
CA ILE A 7 4.01 9.69 1.66
C ILE A 7 3.65 8.50 2.54
N VAL A 8 2.36 8.22 2.75
CA VAL A 8 1.91 7.06 3.56
C VAL A 8 1.61 5.83 2.70
N CYS A 9 1.27 6.04 1.42
CA CYS A 9 1.04 4.97 0.45
C CYS A 9 1.56 5.37 -0.93
N HIS A 10 2.24 4.45 -1.60
CA HIS A 10 2.82 4.60 -2.92
C HIS A 10 2.50 3.41 -3.81
N PHE A 11 2.53 3.63 -5.12
CA PHE A 11 2.34 2.60 -6.12
C PHE A 11 3.58 2.51 -7.01
N GLN A 12 4.09 1.29 -7.19
CA GLN A 12 5.22 0.97 -8.04
C GLN A 12 4.72 0.18 -9.27
N PRO A 13 4.61 0.82 -10.45
CA PRO A 13 4.20 0.13 -11.67
C PRO A 13 5.26 -0.88 -12.12
N ALA A 14 4.86 -2.14 -12.35
CA ALA A 14 5.75 -3.22 -12.78
C ALA A 14 6.57 -2.86 -14.02
N GLN A 15 5.91 -2.26 -15.00
CA GLN A 15 6.49 -1.90 -16.30
C GLN A 15 7.63 -0.88 -16.17
N LYS A 16 7.46 0.13 -15.30
CA LYS A 16 8.47 1.17 -15.08
C LYS A 16 9.70 0.62 -14.35
N PHE A 17 9.46 -0.23 -13.35
CA PHE A 17 10.51 -0.73 -12.46
C PHE A 17 11.06 -2.08 -12.87
N LYS A 18 10.60 -2.66 -13.99
CA LYS A 18 10.99 -3.96 -14.53
C LYS A 18 10.86 -5.08 -13.48
N THR A 19 9.82 -5.02 -12.66
CA THR A 19 9.51 -6.02 -11.64
C THR A 19 8.45 -6.99 -12.14
N ARG A 20 8.39 -8.18 -11.53
CA ARG A 20 7.41 -9.22 -11.90
C ARG A 20 5.96 -8.79 -11.69
N TYR A 21 5.70 -7.98 -10.67
CA TYR A 21 4.38 -7.49 -10.30
C TYR A 21 4.41 -5.99 -10.02
N ALA A 22 3.24 -5.35 -10.08
CA ALA A 22 3.08 -4.00 -9.57
C ALA A 22 2.98 -4.10 -8.05
N THR A 23 3.45 -3.08 -7.33
CA THR A 23 3.47 -3.12 -5.87
C THR A 23 2.71 -1.93 -5.30
N LEU A 24 1.80 -2.20 -4.37
CA LEU A 24 1.22 -1.19 -3.50
C LEU A 24 1.97 -1.23 -2.17
N GLY A 25 2.66 -0.15 -1.82
CA GLY A 25 3.48 -0.06 -0.61
C GLY A 25 3.01 1.02 0.35
N PHE A 26 3.36 0.83 1.61
CA PHE A 26 3.14 1.74 2.73
C PHE A 26 4.50 2.10 3.35
N SER A 27 4.65 3.36 3.76
CA SER A 27 5.90 3.84 4.37
C SER A 27 5.92 3.62 5.88
N ASP A 28 7.03 3.99 6.51
CA ASP A 28 7.19 4.09 7.97
C ASP A 28 6.25 5.11 8.63
N LYS A 29 5.61 5.98 7.84
CA LYS A 29 4.61 6.96 8.31
C LYS A 29 3.18 6.44 8.25
N ALA A 30 2.96 5.23 7.76
CA ALA A 30 1.64 4.60 7.73
C ALA A 30 1.31 4.01 9.10
N ASN A 31 0.12 4.32 9.61
CA ASN A 31 -0.38 3.82 10.89
C ASN A 31 -0.92 2.37 10.74
N LEU A 32 -0.04 1.46 10.33
CA LEU A 32 -0.30 0.04 10.18
C LEU A 32 0.45 -0.80 11.23
N ASP A 33 1.12 -0.14 12.16
CA ASP A 33 2.01 -0.66 13.20
C ASP A 33 1.31 -1.34 14.39
N GLU A 34 0.10 -1.86 14.17
CA GLU A 34 -0.60 -2.63 15.18
C GLU A 34 -0.01 -4.04 15.31
N GLY A 35 0.80 -4.23 16.35
CA GLY A 35 1.35 -5.52 16.75
C GLY A 35 2.86 -5.65 16.51
N THR A 36 3.35 -6.89 16.45
CA THR A 36 4.78 -7.17 16.30
C THR A 36 5.24 -7.27 14.84
N MET A 37 4.31 -7.43 13.90
CA MET A 37 4.58 -7.53 12.47
C MET A 37 3.33 -7.21 11.65
N TRP A 38 3.49 -6.48 10.56
CA TRP A 38 2.41 -6.18 9.62
C TRP A 38 2.95 -6.11 8.18
N PRO A 39 2.11 -6.43 7.18
CA PRO A 39 2.47 -6.26 5.79
C PRO A 39 2.51 -4.78 5.40
N ASN A 40 3.63 -4.32 4.84
CA ASN A 40 3.80 -2.96 4.32
C ASN A 40 3.84 -2.88 2.79
N ALA A 41 3.84 -4.01 2.08
CA ALA A 41 3.85 -4.04 0.62
C ALA A 41 3.07 -5.25 0.07
N PHE A 42 2.29 -5.00 -0.97
CA PHE A 42 1.44 -6.00 -1.63
C PHE A 42 1.74 -6.06 -3.13
N ALA A 43 2.02 -7.27 -3.62
CA ALA A 43 2.17 -7.52 -5.05
C ALA A 43 0.79 -7.66 -5.70
N LEU A 44 0.58 -6.93 -6.80
CA LEU A 44 -0.66 -6.87 -7.55
C LEU A 44 -0.46 -7.49 -8.93
N THR A 45 -1.24 -8.53 -9.22
CA THR A 45 -1.34 -9.19 -10.54
C THR A 45 -2.59 -8.76 -11.27
N LYS A 46 -3.70 -8.66 -10.54
CA LYS A 46 -5.00 -8.12 -10.95
C LYS A 46 -5.56 -7.33 -9.78
N LEU A 47 -6.43 -6.38 -10.07
CA LEU A 47 -7.19 -5.65 -9.08
C LEU A 47 -8.66 -6.08 -9.20
N THR A 48 -9.15 -6.85 -8.23
CA THR A 48 -10.57 -7.22 -8.13
C THR A 48 -11.31 -6.27 -7.19
N ALA A 49 -12.65 -6.29 -7.22
CA ALA A 49 -13.45 -5.46 -6.32
C ALA A 49 -13.16 -5.74 -4.83
N ASP A 50 -12.92 -7.01 -4.48
CA ASP A 50 -12.55 -7.41 -3.12
C ASP A 50 -11.16 -6.87 -2.73
N ASP A 51 -10.21 -6.89 -3.67
CA ASP A 51 -8.88 -6.32 -3.47
C ASP A 51 -8.95 -4.79 -3.28
N GLU A 52 -9.78 -4.09 -4.07
CA GLU A 52 -10.01 -2.65 -3.92
C GLU A 52 -10.61 -2.30 -2.57
N ALA A 53 -11.60 -3.06 -2.10
CA ALA A 53 -12.20 -2.86 -0.79
C ALA A 53 -11.16 -3.05 0.33
N ARG A 54 -10.34 -4.10 0.24
CA ARG A 54 -9.26 -4.37 1.19
C ARG A 54 -8.19 -3.27 1.18
N ILE A 55 -7.77 -2.84 0.00
CA ILE A 55 -6.80 -1.74 -0.17
C ILE A 55 -7.37 -0.45 0.41
N GLY A 56 -8.64 -0.14 0.15
CA GLY A 56 -9.31 1.05 0.69
C GLY A 56 -9.31 1.06 2.22
N ALA A 57 -9.61 -0.07 2.85
CA ALA A 57 -9.54 -0.21 4.31
C ALA A 57 -8.11 0.00 4.85
N LEU A 58 -7.12 -0.59 4.19
CA LEU A 58 -5.71 -0.44 4.56
C LEU A 58 -5.23 1.01 4.41
N VAL A 59 -5.58 1.69 3.31
CA VAL A 59 -5.23 3.10 3.09
C VAL A 59 -5.89 3.99 4.13
N LYS A 60 -7.16 3.75 4.47
CA LYS A 60 -7.86 4.50 5.51
C LYS A 60 -7.17 4.34 6.87
N LYS A 61 -6.79 3.10 7.22
CA LYS A 61 -6.05 2.81 8.46
C LYS A 61 -4.67 3.48 8.46
N ALA A 62 -3.91 3.31 7.38
CA ALA A 62 -2.59 3.91 7.20
C ALA A 62 -2.60 5.44 7.32
N ALA A 63 -3.72 6.09 6.99
CA ALA A 63 -3.92 7.53 7.02
C ALA A 63 -4.64 8.03 8.28
N SER A 64 -5.03 7.19 9.23
CA SER A 64 -5.80 7.61 10.43
C SER A 64 -4.91 8.22 11.48
#